data_AF-A0A2D6M511-F1
#
_entry.id   AF-A0A2D6M511-F1
#
_cell.length_a   1.000
_cell.length_b   1.000
_cell.length_c   1.000
_cell.angle_alpha   90.00
_cell.angle_beta   90.00
_cell.angle_gamma   90.00
#
_symmetry.space_group_name_H-M   'P 1'
#
loop_
_entity.id
_entity.type
_entity.pdbx_description
1 polymer ?
#
loop_
_entity_poly.entity_id
_entity_poly.type
_entity_poly.pdbx_seq_one_letter_code
_entity_poly.pdbx_strand_id
1 'polypeptide(L)'
;MRYEKADKLLQLAMDMQAAHTGLSLGDIQEKCRVGRRTAQRMRDAIFRVFPCAVEVKTDERTKRWRIPNSVMDPLIAFSADELADLETAISLLKRENLDDKAVNLGVLVTKIRALLKPEVARRIDPDLDALLEAEGLAM
;
A
#
# COMPACT_ATOMS: atom_id res chain seq x y z
N MET A 1 0.02 -11.30 -28.13
CA MET A 1 -0.79 -10.06 -28.21
C MET A 1 -0.10 -8.92 -27.46
N ARG A 2 -0.37 -7.65 -27.81
CA ARG A 2 0.37 -6.48 -27.30
C ARG A 2 0.20 -6.25 -25.77
N TYR A 3 -0.84 -6.81 -25.13
CA TYR A 3 -1.19 -6.56 -23.73
C TYR A 3 -1.32 -7.79 -22.83
N GLU A 4 -1.07 -9.00 -23.33
CA GLU A 4 -1.34 -10.26 -22.61
C GLU A 4 -0.66 -10.37 -21.23
N LYS A 5 0.49 -9.71 -21.05
CA LYS A 5 1.20 -9.66 -19.77
C LYS A 5 0.52 -8.74 -18.75
N ALA A 6 -0.05 -7.63 -19.21
CA ALA A 6 -0.78 -6.69 -18.36
C ALA A 6 -2.11 -7.32 -17.91
N ASP A 7 -2.82 -7.97 -18.83
CA ASP A 7 -4.08 -8.68 -18.52
C ASP A 7 -3.87 -9.75 -17.44
N LYS A 8 -2.77 -10.52 -17.54
CA LYS A 8 -2.40 -11.52 -16.51
C LYS A 8 -2.09 -10.90 -15.15
N LEU A 9 -1.51 -9.71 -15.11
CA LEU A 9 -1.25 -9.00 -13.85
C LEU A 9 -2.54 -8.47 -13.23
N LEU A 10 -3.45 -7.92 -14.04
CA LEU A 10 -4.76 -7.47 -13.57
C LEU A 10 -5.59 -8.63 -13.02
N GLN A 11 -5.60 -9.76 -13.73
CA GLN A 11 -6.27 -10.97 -13.24
C GLN A 11 -5.66 -11.46 -11.94
N LEU A 12 -4.33 -11.47 -11.82
CA LEU A 12 -3.67 -11.86 -10.58
C LEU A 12 -4.02 -10.90 -9.42
N ALA A 13 -4.12 -9.60 -9.68
CA ALA A 13 -4.54 -8.63 -8.67
C ALA A 13 -5.97 -8.90 -8.17
N MET A 14 -6.91 -9.17 -9.08
CA MET A 14 -8.28 -9.57 -8.72
C MET A 14 -8.31 -10.87 -7.90
N ASP A 15 -7.51 -11.85 -8.29
CA ASP A 15 -7.39 -13.12 -7.56
C ASP A 15 -6.79 -12.92 -6.15
N MET A 16 -5.77 -12.07 -6.02
CA MET A 16 -5.17 -11.71 -4.72
C MET A 16 -6.12 -10.92 -3.84
N GLN A 17 -7.07 -10.20 -4.43
CA GLN A 17 -8.12 -9.49 -3.71
C GLN A 17 -9.22 -10.43 -3.22
N ALA A 18 -9.65 -11.38 -4.06
CA ALA A 18 -10.65 -12.38 -3.71
C ALA A 18 -10.14 -13.42 -2.69
N ALA A 19 -8.83 -13.65 -2.61
CA ALA A 19 -8.23 -14.65 -1.72
C ALA A 19 -8.19 -14.19 -0.25
N HIS A 20 -9.17 -14.63 0.56
CA HIS A 20 -9.25 -14.30 1.99
C HIS A 20 -7.98 -14.67 2.80
N THR A 21 -7.41 -15.85 2.54
CA THR A 21 -6.17 -16.36 3.15
C THR A 21 -4.90 -15.90 2.42
N GLY A 22 -5.05 -15.20 1.28
CA GLY A 22 -3.95 -14.85 0.39
C GLY A 22 -3.44 -16.02 -0.47
N LEU A 23 -2.68 -15.66 -1.50
CA LEU A 23 -2.08 -16.57 -2.46
C LEU A 23 -0.61 -16.82 -2.15
N SER A 24 -0.18 -18.07 -2.22
CA SER A 24 1.23 -18.46 -2.19
C SER A 24 1.92 -18.28 -3.55
N LEU A 25 3.26 -18.35 -3.61
CA LEU A 25 3.96 -18.35 -4.90
C LEU A 25 3.56 -19.59 -5.74
N GLY A 26 3.25 -20.71 -5.08
CA GLY A 26 2.76 -21.92 -5.74
C GLY A 26 1.42 -21.65 -6.42
N ASP A 27 0.49 -21.00 -5.72
CA ASP A 27 -0.83 -20.65 -6.23
C ASP A 27 -0.71 -19.72 -7.45
N ILE A 28 0.22 -18.75 -7.40
CA ILE A 28 0.50 -17.84 -8.53
C ILE A 28 1.09 -18.60 -9.72
N GLN A 29 2.01 -19.54 -9.49
CA GLN A 29 2.59 -20.37 -10.55
C GLN A 29 1.51 -21.20 -11.26
N GLU A 30 0.59 -21.79 -10.50
CA GLU A 30 -0.49 -22.62 -11.02
C GLU A 30 -1.51 -21.77 -11.79
N LYS A 31 -2.04 -20.70 -11.17
CA LYS A 31 -3.05 -19.82 -11.76
C LYS A 31 -2.57 -19.14 -13.03
N CYS A 32 -1.35 -18.60 -13.02
CA CYS A 32 -0.79 -17.88 -14.16
C CYS A 32 -0.06 -18.79 -15.15
N ARG A 33 0.12 -20.09 -14.83
CA ARG A 33 0.89 -21.07 -15.59
C ARG A 33 2.31 -20.58 -15.91
N VAL A 34 3.01 -20.13 -14.87
CA VAL A 34 4.36 -19.56 -14.98
C VAL A 34 5.36 -20.23 -14.04
N GLY A 35 6.64 -20.11 -14.35
CA GLY A 35 7.72 -20.52 -13.45
C GLY A 35 7.83 -19.63 -12.21
N ARG A 36 8.46 -20.16 -11.15
CA ARG A 36 8.60 -19.50 -9.84
C ARG A 36 9.16 -18.08 -9.89
N ARG A 37 10.21 -17.85 -10.68
CA ARG A 37 10.83 -16.52 -10.82
C ARG A 37 9.88 -15.50 -11.46
N THR A 38 9.05 -15.94 -12.40
CA THR A 38 8.03 -15.08 -13.02
C THR A 38 6.90 -14.80 -12.04
N ALA A 39 6.44 -15.79 -11.28
CA ALA A 39 5.45 -15.59 -10.22
C ALA A 39 5.94 -14.58 -9.17
N GLN A 40 7.20 -14.67 -8.74
CA GLN A 40 7.81 -13.70 -7.83
C GLN A 40 7.82 -12.28 -8.43
N ARG A 41 8.25 -12.15 -9.69
CA ARG A 41 8.24 -10.84 -10.39
C ARG A 41 6.83 -10.27 -10.54
N MET A 42 5.83 -11.12 -10.77
CA MET A 42 4.43 -10.71 -10.87
C MET A 42 3.91 -10.21 -9.52
N ARG A 43 4.16 -10.94 -8.43
CA ARG A 43 3.88 -10.49 -7.06
C ARG A 43 4.53 -9.13 -6.79
N ASP A 44 5.82 -8.99 -7.08
CA ASP A 44 6.55 -7.74 -6.82
C ASP A 44 5.99 -6.58 -7.65
N ALA A 45 5.51 -6.84 -8.86
CA ALA A 45 4.83 -5.84 -9.67
C ALA A 45 3.51 -5.38 -9.05
N ILE A 46 2.73 -6.32 -8.49
CA ILE A 46 1.50 -5.99 -7.76
C ILE A 46 1.81 -5.14 -6.53
N PHE A 47 2.82 -5.49 -5.73
CA PHE A 47 3.19 -4.70 -4.55
C PHE A 47 3.63 -3.27 -4.88
N ARG A 48 4.21 -3.04 -6.07
CA ARG A 48 4.53 -1.67 -6.53
C ARG A 48 3.31 -0.86 -6.93
N VAL A 49 2.25 -1.51 -7.41
CA VAL A 49 1.04 -0.84 -7.93
C VAL A 49 -0.04 -0.71 -6.87
N PHE A 50 -0.07 -1.64 -5.92
CA PHE A 50 -1.06 -1.69 -4.85
C PHE A 50 -0.35 -1.60 -3.49
N PRO A 51 -0.10 -0.38 -2.97
CA PRO A 51 0.53 -0.17 -1.67
C PRO A 51 -0.22 -0.85 -0.51
N CYS A 52 -1.51 -1.10 -0.70
CA CYS A 52 -2.34 -1.81 0.28
C CYS A 52 -2.15 -3.34 0.30
N ALA A 53 -1.43 -3.91 -0.69
CA ALA A 53 -1.11 -5.34 -0.74
C ALA A 53 -0.21 -5.73 0.43
N VAL A 54 -0.47 -6.89 1.04
CA VAL A 54 0.25 -7.35 2.24
C VAL A 54 0.60 -8.82 2.19
N GLU A 55 1.66 -9.18 2.90
CA GLU A 55 1.91 -10.56 3.32
C GLU A 55 0.96 -10.92 4.47
N VAL A 56 0.23 -12.02 4.31
CA VAL A 56 -0.69 -12.55 5.32
C VAL A 56 0.11 -13.37 6.31
N LYS A 57 0.04 -13.03 7.60
CA LYS A 57 0.58 -13.88 8.67
C LYS A 57 -0.29 -15.13 8.79
N THR A 58 0.29 -16.28 8.49
CA THR A 58 -0.34 -17.59 8.63
C THR A 58 0.58 -18.52 9.42
N ASP A 59 0.03 -19.51 10.11
CA ASP A 59 0.82 -20.55 10.79
C ASP A 59 1.48 -21.54 9.82
N GLU A 60 1.21 -21.39 8.52
CA GLU A 60 1.85 -22.17 7.46
C GLU A 60 3.31 -21.74 7.22
N ARG A 61 4.16 -22.71 6.84
CA ARG A 61 5.55 -22.44 6.42
C ARG A 61 5.63 -21.64 5.12
N THR A 62 4.53 -21.55 4.38
CA THR A 62 4.45 -20.89 3.08
C THR A 62 3.92 -19.48 3.22
N LYS A 63 4.69 -18.50 2.73
CA LYS A 63 4.26 -17.11 2.66
C LYS A 63 3.07 -16.95 1.71
N ARG A 64 2.10 -16.13 2.12
CA ARG A 64 0.91 -15.80 1.33
C ARG A 64 0.75 -14.29 1.23
N TRP A 65 0.21 -13.81 0.11
CA TRP A 65 -0.02 -12.39 -0.13
C TRP A 65 -1.45 -12.13 -0.56
N ARG A 66 -2.02 -11.00 -0.14
CA ARG A 66 -3.37 -10.58 -0.52
C ARG A 66 -3.46 -9.07 -0.76
N ILE A 67 -4.47 -8.65 -1.49
CA ILE A 67 -4.91 -7.27 -1.57
C ILE A 67 -6.18 -7.16 -0.70
N PRO A 68 -6.20 -6.37 0.39
CA PRO A 68 -7.40 -6.22 1.20
C PRO A 68 -8.59 -5.68 0.41
N ASN A 69 -9.79 -6.14 0.75
CA ASN A 69 -11.06 -5.61 0.24
C ASN A 69 -11.39 -4.26 0.91
N SER A 70 -10.57 -3.23 0.73
CA SER A 70 -10.95 -1.87 1.11
C SER A 70 -11.78 -1.26 -0.03
N VAL A 71 -13.01 -0.87 0.29
CA VAL A 71 -14.09 -0.44 -0.61
C VAL A 71 -13.89 0.98 -1.18
N MET A 72 -12.65 1.42 -1.38
CA MET A 72 -12.36 2.56 -2.24
C MET A 72 -11.15 2.18 -3.06
N ASP A 73 -11.28 2.40 -4.37
CA ASP A 73 -10.46 1.90 -5.48
C ASP A 73 -9.05 1.47 -5.05
N PRO A 74 -8.61 0.21 -5.32
CA PRO A 74 -7.23 -0.21 -5.08
C PRO A 74 -6.17 0.71 -5.74
N LEU A 75 -6.60 1.58 -6.67
CA LEU A 75 -5.83 2.62 -7.35
C LEU A 75 -5.73 3.96 -6.56
N ILE A 76 -6.45 4.12 -5.45
CA ILE A 76 -6.51 5.32 -4.59
C ILE A 76 -6.26 4.88 -3.12
N ALA A 77 -5.22 4.09 -2.89
CA ALA A 77 -4.76 3.76 -1.54
C ALA A 77 -3.54 4.64 -1.20
N PHE A 78 -3.67 5.49 -0.19
CA PHE A 78 -2.56 6.31 0.33
C PHE A 78 -1.52 5.42 1.03
N SER A 79 -0.23 5.65 0.78
CA SER A 79 0.87 4.96 1.47
C SER A 79 1.33 5.68 2.75
N ALA A 80 2.08 4.99 3.60
CA ALA A 80 2.72 5.60 4.78
C ALA A 80 3.71 6.69 4.36
N ASP A 81 4.52 6.42 3.34
CA ASP A 81 5.51 7.36 2.78
C ASP A 81 4.83 8.65 2.27
N GLU A 82 3.72 8.53 1.53
CA GLU A 82 2.99 9.69 1.00
C GLU A 82 2.44 10.59 2.12
N LEU A 83 1.99 9.99 3.22
CA LEU A 83 1.51 10.74 4.38
C LEU A 83 2.67 11.36 5.17
N ALA A 84 3.78 10.64 5.31
CA ALA A 84 4.99 11.15 5.96
C ALA A 84 5.57 12.35 5.19
N ASP A 85 5.71 12.22 3.87
CA ASP A 85 6.17 13.29 2.98
C ASP A 85 5.29 14.54 3.10
N LEU A 86 3.98 14.35 3.23
CA LEU A 86 3.03 15.46 3.38
C LEU A 86 3.18 16.18 4.72
N GLU A 87 3.43 15.44 5.81
CA GLU A 87 3.73 16.02 7.14
C GLU A 87 5.09 16.72 7.17
N THR A 88 6.10 16.17 6.49
CA THR A 88 7.40 16.84 6.27
C THR A 88 7.21 18.14 5.49
N ALA A 89 6.38 18.15 4.44
CA ALA A 89 6.08 19.35 3.68
C ALA A 89 5.39 20.43 4.55
N ILE A 90 4.45 20.05 5.42
CA ILE A 90 3.81 20.97 6.38
C ILE A 90 4.87 21.58 7.31
N SER A 91 5.79 20.76 7.80
CA SER A 91 6.86 21.20 8.70
C SER A 91 7.85 22.16 8.04
N LEU A 92 8.20 21.91 6.77
CA LEU A 92 9.00 22.83 5.97
C LEU A 92 8.27 24.16 5.74
N LEU A 93 6.98 24.13 5.42
CA LEU A 93 6.20 25.36 5.23
C LEU A 93 6.12 26.21 6.50
N LYS A 94 6.01 25.59 7.67
CA LYS A 94 6.08 26.31 8.96
C LYS A 94 7.46 26.95 9.17
N ARG A 95 8.55 26.24 8.85
CA ARG A 95 9.92 26.79 8.94
C ARG A 95 10.12 28.00 8.03
N GLU A 96 9.49 28.01 6.87
CA GLU A 96 9.52 29.12 5.91
C GLU A 96 8.49 30.23 6.21
N ASN A 97 7.81 30.19 7.35
CA ASN A 97 6.76 31.15 7.75
C ASN A 97 5.58 31.25 6.77
N LEU A 98 5.25 30.16 6.08
CA LEU A 98 4.10 30.05 5.17
C LEU A 98 2.90 29.41 5.88
N ASP A 99 2.49 29.99 7.01
CA ASP A 99 1.53 29.39 7.94
C ASP A 99 0.17 29.08 7.30
N ASP A 100 -0.35 29.98 6.46
CA ASP A 100 -1.62 29.76 5.76
C ASP A 100 -1.59 28.50 4.88
N LYS A 101 -0.44 28.20 4.26
CA LYS A 101 -0.26 27.00 3.44
C LYS A 101 -0.12 25.76 4.32
N ALA A 102 0.62 25.86 5.42
CA ALA A 102 0.77 24.77 6.38
C ALA A 102 -0.57 24.38 7.02
N VAL A 103 -1.40 25.35 7.38
CA VAL A 103 -2.76 25.11 7.91
C VAL A 103 -3.63 24.41 6.87
N ASN A 104 -3.65 24.90 5.63
CA ASN A 104 -4.43 24.29 4.57
C ASN A 104 -4.02 22.83 4.30
N LEU A 105 -2.73 22.53 4.28
CA LEU A 105 -2.23 21.16 4.12
C LEU A 105 -2.51 20.28 5.34
N GLY A 106 -2.43 20.81 6.55
CA GLY A 106 -2.82 20.07 7.76
C GLY A 106 -4.31 19.69 7.77
N VAL A 107 -5.17 20.58 7.28
CA VAL A 107 -6.60 20.26 7.08
C VAL A 107 -6.78 19.18 6.01
N LEU A 108 -5.99 19.20 4.93
CA LEU A 108 -6.03 18.16 3.91
C LEU A 108 -5.59 16.80 4.48
N VAL A 109 -4.49 16.73 5.25
CA VAL A 109 -4.06 15.51 5.96
C VAL A 109 -5.18 14.96 6.82
N THR A 110 -5.84 15.83 7.59
CA THR A 110 -6.96 15.42 8.46
C THR A 110 -8.11 14.82 7.65
N LYS A 111 -8.46 15.41 6.50
CA LYS A 111 -9.49 14.88 5.59
C LYS A 111 -9.09 13.54 4.98
N ILE A 112 -7.83 13.40 4.56
CA ILE A 112 -7.29 12.15 4.02
C ILE A 112 -7.34 11.05 5.08
N ARG A 113 -6.90 11.33 6.32
CA ARG A 113 -7.00 10.40 7.45
C ARG A 113 -8.44 10.01 7.77
N ALA A 114 -9.39 10.93 7.68
CA ALA A 114 -10.81 10.62 7.88
C ALA A 114 -11.40 9.71 6.78
N LEU A 115 -10.84 9.72 5.57
CA LEU A 115 -11.22 8.83 4.48
C LEU A 115 -10.57 7.43 4.58
N LEU A 116 -9.47 7.29 5.35
CA LEU A 116 -8.87 6.00 5.64
C LEU A 116 -9.78 5.22 6.60
N LYS A 117 -10.22 4.03 6.20
CA LYS A 117 -10.95 3.12 7.11
C LYS A 117 -10.05 2.78 8.32
N PRO A 118 -10.61 2.56 9.53
CA PRO A 118 -9.85 2.27 10.76
C PRO A 118 -8.93 1.04 10.66
N GLU A 119 -9.20 0.12 9.73
CA GLU A 119 -8.39 -1.07 9.47
C GLU A 119 -7.13 -0.76 8.66
N VAL A 120 -7.20 0.22 7.75
CA VAL A 120 -6.07 0.65 6.92
C VAL A 120 -5.19 1.60 7.73
N ALA A 121 -5.80 2.52 8.48
CA ALA A 121 -5.09 3.39 9.43
C ALA A 121 -4.22 2.57 10.39
N ARG A 122 -4.79 1.59 11.10
CA ARG A 122 -4.07 0.69 12.02
C ARG A 122 -2.86 -0.03 11.43
N ARG A 123 -2.77 -0.17 10.10
CA ARG A 123 -1.64 -0.78 9.42
C ARG A 123 -0.60 0.24 8.99
N ILE A 124 -1.03 1.45 8.62
CA ILE A 124 -0.17 2.52 8.15
C ILE A 124 0.43 3.29 9.33
N ASP A 125 -0.33 3.49 10.41
CA ASP A 125 0.07 4.31 11.56
C ASP A 125 1.43 3.91 12.15
N PRO A 126 1.76 2.62 12.38
CA PRO A 126 3.08 2.25 12.92
C PRO A 126 4.24 2.59 12.00
N ASP A 127 4.06 2.43 10.68
CA ASP A 127 5.10 2.74 9.69
C ASP A 127 5.24 4.27 9.53
N LEU A 128 4.12 4.99 9.55
CA LEU A 128 4.08 6.45 9.52
C LEU A 128 4.77 7.05 10.74
N ASP A 129 4.47 6.58 11.95
CA ASP A 129 5.08 7.07 13.19
C ASP A 129 6.61 6.89 13.15
N ALA A 130 7.08 5.71 12.71
CA ALA A 130 8.51 5.45 12.56
C ALA A 130 9.19 6.37 11.52
N LEU A 131 8.51 6.69 10.42
CA LEU A 131 9.02 7.63 9.42
C LEU A 131 9.07 9.06 9.97
N LEU A 132 8.05 9.48 10.72
CA LEU A 132 8.02 10.79 11.35
C LEU A 132 9.07 10.94 12.45
N GLU A 133 9.33 9.90 13.24
CA GLU A 133 10.45 9.86 14.20
C GLU A 133 11.80 10.04 13.50
N ALA A 134 12.02 9.34 12.37
CA ALA A 134 13.26 9.43 11.60
C ALA A 134 13.50 10.85 11.04
N GLU A 135 12.44 11.55 10.67
CA GLU A 135 12.46 12.96 10.21
C GLU A 135 12.55 13.97 11.38
N GLY A 136 12.44 13.52 12.64
CA GLY A 136 12.44 14.36 13.84
C GLY A 136 11.13 15.14 14.04
N LEU A 137 10.02 14.62 13.51
CA LEU A 137 8.68 15.21 13.55
C LEU A 137 7.76 14.56 14.57
N ALA A 138 8.09 13.35 15.06
CA ALA A 138 7.37 12.63 16.12
C ALA A 138 8.34 12.11 17.21
N MET A 139 7.81 11.67 18.36
CA MET A 139 8.54 11.13 19.52
C MET A 139 7.93 9.82 20.00
#